data_AF-A0AAV0X298-F1
#
_entry.id   AF-A0AAV0X298-F1
#
_cell.length_a   1.000
_cell.length_b   1.000
_cell.length_c   1.000
_cell.angle_alpha   90.00
_cell.angle_beta   90.00
_cell.angle_gamma   90.00
#
_symmetry.space_group_name_H-M   'P 1'
#
loop_
_entity.id
_entity.type
_entity.pdbx_description
1 polymer ?
#
loop_
_entity_poly.entity_id
_entity_poly.type
_entity_poly.pdbx_seq_one_letter_code
_entity_poly.pdbx_strand_id
1 'polypeptide(L)'
;MLESEDIFDDWFFNSFKRYHKLQMFGVDKPIFSMELSCDSSVCLACEKPGENGFEVLNLELPNKLYQIENEHDSISTSRDLKIKCGTLTDSRLIDMKTLFGKSKTILSEEGVGKVSIYDMDPHKSDQMIPLVNIDSKVENAHLAVDCTTDTLIIWGKENSCHTGCVFNMENNTKTLMIRDVTNDPECIYTPHFISKNELVVQNSENGSFDLYDLTSGQHVKNIHLPEADSYAKWFLNTAYTSSKETTTLNLTLISNSGTLLTYDLRNCKTPTMYQRELFLKCNNNINISLDPNNSQNYAVSGFDGNVYVIEKSDCNTNLIHKFKHEGHMFTEDEDLCQNTVTSSTLWLPMCGRDTLLSAAIDGSIQGWQYIS
;
A
#
# COMPACT_ATOMS: atom_id res chain seq x y z
N MET A 1 -19.68 -25.93 14.94
CA MET A 1 -21.04 -25.35 14.86
C MET A 1 -21.37 -24.57 16.12
N LEU A 2 -21.48 -25.15 17.32
CA LEU A 2 -21.77 -24.33 18.53
C LEU A 2 -20.60 -23.40 18.94
N GLU A 3 -19.34 -23.83 18.79
CA GLU A 3 -18.18 -23.03 19.22
C GLU A 3 -17.84 -21.84 18.30
N SER A 4 -18.25 -21.85 17.02
CA SER A 4 -17.93 -20.75 16.07
C SER A 4 -18.92 -19.58 16.18
N GLU A 5 -20.21 -19.89 16.35
CA GLU A 5 -21.27 -18.90 16.61
C GLU A 5 -20.97 -18.09 17.88
N ASP A 6 -20.54 -18.77 18.97
CA ASP A 6 -20.18 -18.12 20.23
C ASP A 6 -19.00 -17.13 20.07
N ILE A 7 -17.99 -17.44 19.24
CA ILE A 7 -16.82 -16.58 19.03
C ILE A 7 -17.19 -15.35 18.17
N PHE A 8 -18.00 -15.53 17.13
CA PHE A 8 -18.47 -14.42 16.31
C PHE A 8 -19.32 -13.45 17.12
N ASP A 9 -20.27 -13.95 17.90
CA ASP A 9 -21.11 -13.14 18.77
C ASP A 9 -20.28 -12.37 19.80
N ASP A 10 -19.33 -13.04 20.46
CA ASP A 10 -18.41 -12.40 21.40
C ASP A 10 -17.59 -11.29 20.74
N TRP A 11 -17.04 -11.52 19.55
CA TRP A 11 -16.32 -10.49 18.80
C TRP A 11 -17.24 -9.32 18.44
N PHE A 12 -18.45 -9.62 17.95
CA PHE A 12 -19.44 -8.62 17.55
C PHE A 12 -19.84 -7.74 18.75
N PHE A 13 -20.14 -8.32 19.91
CA PHE A 13 -20.44 -7.54 21.11
C PHE A 13 -19.24 -6.70 21.60
N ASN A 14 -18.03 -7.24 21.48
CA ASN A 14 -16.81 -6.51 21.83
C ASN A 14 -16.51 -5.37 20.82
N SER A 15 -16.96 -5.48 19.57
CA SER A 15 -16.75 -4.46 18.55
C SER A 15 -17.34 -3.10 18.95
N PHE A 16 -18.52 -3.09 19.61
CA PHE A 16 -19.16 -1.85 20.11
C PHE A 16 -18.31 -1.08 21.14
N LYS A 17 -17.36 -1.75 21.80
CA LYS A 17 -16.45 -1.13 22.78
C LYS A 17 -15.09 -0.76 22.19
N ARG A 18 -14.78 -1.25 20.99
CA ARG A 18 -13.46 -1.11 20.35
C ARG A 18 -13.46 -0.11 19.20
N TYR A 19 -14.62 0.12 18.58
CA TYR A 19 -14.74 0.96 17.41
C TYR A 19 -15.74 2.09 17.62
N HIS A 20 -15.37 3.28 17.20
CA HIS A 20 -16.32 4.37 16.95
C HIS A 20 -17.14 4.09 15.68
N LYS A 21 -16.50 3.45 14.68
CA LYS A 21 -17.15 3.03 13.44
C LYS A 21 -16.56 1.71 12.96
N LEU A 22 -17.42 0.84 12.46
CA LEU A 22 -17.05 -0.35 11.71
C LEU A 22 -18.08 -0.54 10.59
N GLN A 23 -17.61 -0.52 9.35
CA GLN A 23 -18.42 -0.75 8.16
C GLN A 23 -17.74 -1.82 7.32
N MET A 24 -18.50 -2.84 6.96
CA MET A 24 -18.02 -3.99 6.23
C MET A 24 -18.66 -3.98 4.84
N PHE A 25 -17.82 -4.15 3.83
CA PHE A 25 -18.16 -4.21 2.41
C PHE A 25 -17.49 -5.45 1.81
N GLY A 26 -17.83 -5.77 0.57
CA GLY A 26 -17.18 -6.83 -0.16
C GLY A 26 -17.22 -6.59 -1.67
N VAL A 27 -16.24 -7.18 -2.35
CA VAL A 27 -16.24 -7.43 -3.79
C VAL A 27 -16.22 -8.94 -4.02
N ASP A 28 -16.58 -9.37 -5.22
CA ASP A 28 -16.70 -10.79 -5.59
C ASP A 28 -15.35 -11.46 -5.92
N LYS A 29 -14.25 -10.70 -5.90
CA LYS A 29 -12.91 -11.14 -6.36
C LYS A 29 -11.83 -10.87 -5.33
N PRO A 30 -10.77 -11.71 -5.25
CA PRO A 30 -9.63 -11.48 -4.37
C PRO A 30 -8.96 -10.13 -4.60
N ILE A 31 -8.72 -9.37 -3.54
CA ILE A 31 -8.08 -8.04 -3.65
C ILE A 31 -6.57 -8.19 -3.57
N PHE A 32 -5.87 -7.71 -4.59
CA PHE A 32 -4.41 -7.67 -4.67
C PHE A 32 -3.82 -6.37 -4.13
N SER A 33 -4.41 -5.24 -4.47
CA SER A 33 -3.93 -3.91 -4.05
C SER A 33 -5.06 -2.90 -3.94
N MET A 34 -4.85 -1.88 -3.12
CA MET A 34 -5.76 -0.76 -2.90
C MET A 34 -4.96 0.53 -2.70
N GLU A 35 -5.32 1.58 -3.44
CA GLU A 35 -4.66 2.89 -3.44
C GLU A 35 -5.72 4.01 -3.35
N LEU A 36 -5.43 5.11 -2.65
CA LEU A 36 -6.32 6.29 -2.65
C LEU A 36 -6.27 6.98 -4.00
N SER A 37 -7.42 7.16 -4.67
CA SER A 37 -7.48 7.92 -5.93
C SER A 37 -7.81 9.40 -5.70
N CYS A 38 -8.57 9.73 -4.66
CA CYS A 38 -8.73 11.08 -4.10
C CYS A 38 -9.29 10.99 -2.68
N ASP A 39 -9.68 12.12 -2.09
CA ASP A 39 -10.30 12.15 -0.75
C ASP A 39 -11.61 11.36 -0.67
N SER A 40 -12.28 11.08 -1.79
CA SER A 40 -13.59 10.40 -1.83
C SER A 40 -13.62 9.07 -2.57
N SER A 41 -12.49 8.57 -3.05
CA SER A 41 -12.44 7.31 -3.78
C SER A 41 -11.13 6.55 -3.62
N VAL A 42 -11.23 5.24 -3.81
CA VAL A 42 -10.11 4.30 -3.80
C VAL A 42 -10.10 3.51 -5.11
N CYS A 43 -8.90 3.20 -5.60
CA CYS A 43 -8.70 2.29 -6.71
C CYS A 43 -8.32 0.90 -6.17
N LEU A 44 -9.00 -0.14 -6.63
CA LEU A 44 -8.77 -1.53 -6.28
C LEU A 44 -8.27 -2.29 -7.50
N ALA A 45 -7.33 -3.19 -7.28
CA ALA A 45 -6.97 -4.23 -8.23
C ALA A 45 -7.39 -5.59 -7.65
N CYS A 46 -8.29 -6.27 -8.35
CA CYS A 46 -8.82 -7.56 -7.97
C CYS A 46 -8.35 -8.63 -8.96
N GLU A 47 -7.85 -9.76 -8.45
CA GLU A 47 -7.42 -10.89 -9.27
C GLU A 47 -8.63 -11.62 -9.85
N LYS A 48 -8.58 -12.01 -11.12
CA LYS A 48 -9.63 -12.81 -11.74
C LYS A 48 -9.36 -14.30 -11.53
N PRO A 49 -10.21 -15.04 -10.79
CA PRO A 49 -9.97 -16.45 -10.53
C PRO A 49 -9.91 -17.27 -11.83
N GLY A 50 -8.81 -17.99 -12.05
CA GLY A 50 -8.62 -18.84 -13.22
C GLY A 50 -8.17 -18.10 -14.49
N GLU A 51 -7.94 -16.80 -14.41
CA GLU A 51 -7.34 -15.98 -15.48
C GLU A 51 -6.05 -15.33 -14.96
N ASN A 52 -5.15 -14.92 -15.87
CA ASN A 52 -3.95 -14.18 -15.47
C ASN A 52 -4.20 -12.68 -15.24
N GLY A 53 -5.37 -12.19 -15.64
CA GLY A 53 -5.71 -10.77 -15.64
C GLY A 53 -6.33 -10.27 -14.33
N PHE A 54 -6.51 -8.96 -14.26
CA PHE A 54 -7.08 -8.25 -13.13
C PHE A 54 -8.31 -7.46 -13.55
N GLU A 55 -9.22 -7.26 -12.61
CA GLU A 55 -10.23 -6.22 -12.69
C GLU A 55 -9.78 -5.04 -11.83
N VAL A 56 -9.68 -3.87 -12.42
CA VAL A 56 -9.30 -2.64 -11.73
C VAL A 56 -10.51 -1.74 -11.60
N LEU A 57 -10.89 -1.38 -10.38
CA LEU A 57 -12.11 -0.63 -10.07
C LEU A 57 -11.78 0.65 -9.31
N ASN A 58 -12.36 1.78 -9.70
CA ASN A 58 -12.37 2.99 -8.88
C ASN A 58 -13.71 3.06 -8.14
N LEU A 59 -13.67 2.99 -6.82
CA LEU A 59 -14.84 2.97 -5.94
C LEU A 59 -14.97 4.28 -5.17
N GLU A 60 -16.18 4.84 -5.14
CA GLU A 60 -16.55 5.94 -4.27
C GLU A 60 -16.78 5.44 -2.83
N LEU A 61 -16.17 6.12 -1.87
CA LEU A 61 -16.32 5.85 -0.45
C LEU A 61 -17.68 6.36 0.07
N PRO A 62 -18.40 5.61 0.92
CA PRO A 62 -19.67 6.06 1.46
C PRO A 62 -19.51 7.22 2.44
N ASN A 63 -20.44 8.18 2.36
CA ASN A 63 -20.49 9.37 3.22
C ASN A 63 -20.49 9.03 4.72
N LYS A 64 -20.99 7.85 5.10
CA LYS A 64 -21.01 7.38 6.49
C LYS A 64 -19.61 7.25 7.09
N LEU A 65 -18.57 7.03 6.27
CA LEU A 65 -17.18 7.02 6.76
C LEU A 65 -16.73 8.42 7.25
N TYR A 66 -17.22 9.50 6.63
CA TYR A 66 -16.82 10.89 6.92
C TYR A 66 -17.54 11.50 8.12
N GLN A 67 -18.71 10.99 8.49
CA GLN A 67 -19.54 11.55 9.57
C GLN A 67 -18.77 11.56 10.89
N ILE A 68 -18.55 12.71 11.50
CA ILE A 68 -17.83 12.81 12.78
C ILE A 68 -18.76 12.36 13.92
N GLU A 69 -18.18 11.84 15.01
CA GLU A 69 -18.93 11.60 16.25
C GLU A 69 -19.76 12.83 16.66
N ASN A 70 -21.04 12.59 16.95
CA ASN A 70 -22.07 13.58 17.33
C ASN A 70 -22.74 14.36 16.19
N GLU A 71 -22.42 14.11 14.92
CA GLU A 71 -23.35 14.47 13.86
C GLU A 71 -24.53 13.48 13.93
N HIS A 72 -25.73 14.00 14.21
CA HIS A 72 -26.95 13.20 14.19
C HIS A 72 -27.00 12.34 12.92
N ASP A 73 -27.56 11.13 13.01
CA ASP A 73 -27.93 10.24 11.91
C ASP A 73 -28.78 11.00 10.88
N SER A 74 -28.13 11.86 10.10
CA SER A 74 -28.67 12.37 8.87
C SER A 74 -28.88 11.14 8.01
N ILE A 75 -30.03 11.07 7.35
CA ILE A 75 -30.38 9.99 6.44
C ILE A 75 -29.38 10.08 5.27
N SER A 76 -28.19 9.52 5.47
CA SER A 76 -27.15 9.43 4.46
C SER A 76 -27.60 8.37 3.47
N THR A 77 -27.78 8.80 2.23
CA THR A 77 -28.23 7.94 1.12
C THR A 77 -27.10 7.09 0.55
N SER A 78 -25.83 7.35 0.90
CA SER A 78 -24.68 6.54 0.46
C SER A 78 -24.16 5.69 1.62
N ARG A 79 -24.54 4.41 1.62
CA ARG A 79 -24.15 3.43 2.64
C ARG A 79 -23.09 2.45 2.14
N ASP A 80 -23.07 2.17 0.85
CA ASP A 80 -22.18 1.20 0.22
C ASP A 80 -21.10 1.86 -0.64
N LEU A 81 -20.05 1.10 -0.94
CA LEU A 81 -19.08 1.44 -1.99
C LEU A 81 -19.79 1.45 -3.35
N LYS A 82 -19.51 2.47 -4.17
CA LYS A 82 -20.09 2.57 -5.52
C LYS A 82 -19.00 2.53 -6.57
N ILE A 83 -19.18 1.69 -7.58
CA ILE A 83 -18.28 1.67 -8.74
C ILE A 83 -18.47 2.96 -9.53
N LYS A 84 -17.39 3.73 -9.68
CA LYS A 84 -17.35 4.92 -10.54
C LYS A 84 -16.95 4.54 -11.96
N CYS A 85 -15.90 3.73 -12.08
CA CYS A 85 -15.44 3.18 -13.34
C CYS A 85 -14.55 1.95 -13.13
N GLY A 86 -14.31 1.18 -14.19
CA GLY A 86 -13.39 0.04 -14.15
C GLY A 86 -12.70 -0.28 -15.47
N THR A 87 -11.69 -1.14 -15.41
CA THR A 87 -11.05 -1.75 -16.58
C THR A 87 -10.61 -3.17 -16.27
N LEU A 88 -10.26 -3.91 -17.31
CA LEU A 88 -9.67 -5.23 -17.21
C LEU A 88 -8.24 -5.19 -17.74
N THR A 89 -7.37 -6.02 -17.16
CA THR A 89 -6.07 -6.35 -17.72
C THR A 89 -6.09 -7.77 -18.27
N ASP A 90 -5.23 -8.02 -19.26
CA ASP A 90 -5.03 -9.35 -19.84
C ASP A 90 -3.83 -10.07 -19.21
N SER A 91 -2.88 -9.30 -18.66
CA SER A 91 -1.67 -9.82 -18.04
C SER A 91 -1.69 -9.60 -16.52
N ARG A 92 -0.78 -10.32 -15.84
CA ARG A 92 -0.62 -10.19 -14.39
C ARG A 92 -0.19 -8.78 -14.04
N LEU A 93 -0.87 -8.18 -13.07
CA LEU A 93 -0.50 -6.88 -12.55
C LEU A 93 0.73 -7.01 -11.65
N ILE A 94 1.74 -6.19 -11.91
CA ILE A 94 2.97 -6.10 -11.11
C ILE A 94 2.82 -5.00 -10.06
N ASP A 95 2.29 -3.85 -10.47
CA ASP A 95 2.09 -2.70 -9.58
C ASP A 95 0.97 -1.80 -10.11
N MET A 96 0.31 -1.10 -9.18
CA MET A 96 -0.72 -0.11 -9.45
C MET A 96 -0.46 1.12 -8.60
N LYS A 97 -0.49 2.29 -9.22
CA LYS A 97 -0.43 3.57 -8.53
C LYS A 97 -1.50 4.52 -9.04
N THR A 98 -2.00 5.37 -8.15
CA THR A 98 -2.93 6.43 -8.48
C THR A 98 -2.23 7.79 -8.45
N LEU A 99 -2.65 8.69 -9.32
CA LEU A 99 -2.36 10.11 -9.17
C LEU A 99 -3.48 10.74 -8.36
N PHE A 100 -3.23 10.89 -7.06
CA PHE A 100 -4.20 11.42 -6.11
C PHE A 100 -4.80 12.75 -6.59
N GLY A 101 -6.12 12.82 -6.66
CA GLY A 101 -6.86 14.02 -7.06
C GLY A 101 -6.82 14.36 -8.55
N LYS A 102 -6.13 13.57 -9.40
CA LYS A 102 -6.03 13.81 -10.86
C LYS A 102 -6.86 12.85 -11.71
N SER A 103 -7.62 11.95 -11.08
CA SER A 103 -8.42 10.92 -11.75
C SER A 103 -7.61 10.08 -12.73
N LYS A 104 -6.40 9.65 -12.34
CA LYS A 104 -5.57 8.73 -13.14
C LYS A 104 -5.09 7.56 -12.33
N THR A 105 -5.05 6.40 -12.97
CA THR A 105 -4.38 5.20 -12.45
C THR A 105 -3.31 4.76 -13.44
N ILE A 106 -2.26 4.14 -12.93
CA ILE A 106 -1.07 3.74 -13.64
C ILE A 106 -0.87 2.25 -13.36
N LEU A 107 -0.85 1.45 -14.41
CA LEU A 107 -0.74 0.00 -14.34
C LEU A 107 0.56 -0.46 -14.97
N SER A 108 1.27 -1.34 -14.25
CA SER A 108 2.42 -2.08 -14.75
C SER A 108 2.07 -3.56 -14.80
N GLU A 109 2.31 -4.20 -15.94
CA GLU A 109 1.92 -5.57 -16.22
C GLU A 109 3.13 -6.44 -16.57
N GLU A 110 3.08 -7.71 -16.17
CA GLU A 110 4.13 -8.70 -16.38
C GLU A 110 4.41 -8.90 -17.88
N GLY A 111 5.67 -8.80 -18.29
CA GLY A 111 6.09 -9.06 -19.67
C GLY A 111 5.59 -8.07 -20.74
N VAL A 112 4.89 -7.00 -20.36
CA VAL A 112 4.37 -6.02 -21.34
C VAL A 112 5.43 -5.01 -21.78
N GLY A 113 6.41 -4.71 -20.92
CA GLY A 113 7.50 -3.75 -21.20
C GLY A 113 7.03 -2.30 -21.36
N LYS A 114 5.79 -2.01 -20.96
CA LYS A 114 5.15 -0.69 -21.00
C LYS A 114 4.37 -0.45 -19.72
N VAL A 115 4.16 0.82 -19.42
CA VAL A 115 3.30 1.25 -18.31
C VAL A 115 2.13 2.03 -18.89
N SER A 116 0.92 1.64 -18.50
CA SER A 116 -0.34 2.16 -19.05
C SER A 116 -0.96 3.17 -18.08
N ILE A 117 -1.27 4.37 -18.55
CA ILE A 117 -1.96 5.41 -17.78
C ILE A 117 -3.41 5.49 -18.25
N TYR A 118 -4.35 5.37 -17.33
CA TYR A 118 -5.78 5.44 -17.60
C TYR A 118 -6.41 6.69 -16.97
N ASP A 119 -7.38 7.28 -17.65
CA ASP A 119 -8.31 8.26 -17.12
C ASP A 119 -9.43 7.54 -16.37
N MET A 120 -9.75 8.01 -15.17
CA MET A 120 -10.81 7.51 -14.31
C MET A 120 -11.93 8.53 -14.10
N ASP A 121 -12.02 9.58 -14.94
CA ASP A 121 -13.08 10.59 -14.86
C ASP A 121 -14.48 9.96 -15.15
N PRO A 122 -15.33 9.80 -14.12
CA PRO A 122 -16.62 9.14 -14.27
C PRO A 122 -17.63 9.97 -15.07
N HIS A 123 -17.35 11.26 -15.30
CA HIS A 123 -18.20 12.09 -16.16
C HIS A 123 -17.97 11.82 -17.64
N LYS A 124 -16.86 11.15 -17.99
CA LYS A 124 -16.55 10.76 -19.37
C LYS A 124 -17.05 9.35 -19.68
N SER A 125 -16.86 8.41 -18.76
CA SER A 125 -17.07 6.98 -19.00
C SER A 125 -17.13 6.19 -17.69
N ASP A 126 -17.90 5.11 -17.69
CA ASP A 126 -17.88 4.05 -16.66
C ASP A 126 -16.74 3.04 -16.89
N GLN A 127 -16.07 3.12 -18.04
CA GLN A 127 -14.80 2.44 -18.30
C GLN A 127 -13.62 3.37 -18.10
N MET A 128 -12.51 2.87 -17.53
CA MET A 128 -11.26 3.63 -17.49
C MET A 128 -10.68 3.75 -18.91
N ILE A 129 -10.38 4.97 -19.34
CA ILE A 129 -9.97 5.26 -20.72
C ILE A 129 -8.44 5.27 -20.81
N PRO A 130 -7.80 4.43 -21.65
CA PRO A 130 -6.35 4.48 -21.80
C PRO A 130 -5.93 5.82 -22.43
N LEU A 131 -5.05 6.55 -21.75
CA LEU A 131 -4.53 7.85 -22.19
C LEU A 131 -3.17 7.72 -22.88
N VAL A 132 -2.25 7.01 -22.23
CA VAL A 132 -0.83 6.94 -22.62
C VAL A 132 -0.30 5.56 -22.30
N ASN A 133 0.51 5.02 -23.22
CA ASN A 133 1.38 3.89 -22.94
C ASN A 133 2.83 4.39 -22.97
N ILE A 134 3.48 4.38 -21.82
CA ILE A 134 4.89 4.73 -21.70
C ILE A 134 5.72 3.49 -22.07
N ASP A 135 6.41 3.56 -23.21
CA ASP A 135 7.38 2.54 -23.63
C ASP A 135 8.67 2.70 -22.81
N SER A 136 8.69 2.06 -21.64
CA SER A 136 9.84 2.10 -20.72
C SER A 136 10.92 1.11 -21.14
N LYS A 137 10.57 0.03 -21.85
CA LYS A 137 11.37 -1.17 -22.10
C LYS A 137 11.79 -1.92 -20.84
N VAL A 138 11.25 -1.49 -19.69
CA VAL A 138 11.50 -2.08 -18.39
C VAL A 138 10.42 -3.14 -18.16
N GLU A 139 10.85 -4.37 -17.99
CA GLU A 139 9.99 -5.50 -17.65
C GLU A 139 9.76 -5.54 -16.13
N ASN A 140 8.56 -6.03 -15.76
CA ASN A 140 8.12 -6.23 -14.37
C ASN A 140 8.35 -5.00 -13.50
N ALA A 141 7.88 -3.85 -13.99
CA ALA A 141 8.21 -2.58 -13.38
C ALA A 141 7.42 -2.32 -12.09
N HIS A 142 8.13 -1.98 -11.03
CA HIS A 142 7.58 -1.35 -9.83
C HIS A 142 7.58 0.17 -9.98
N LEU A 143 6.58 0.81 -9.38
CA LEU A 143 6.23 2.20 -9.65
C LEU A 143 6.32 3.06 -8.38
N ALA A 144 6.86 4.27 -8.53
CA ALA A 144 6.69 5.33 -7.55
C ALA A 144 6.13 6.57 -8.25
N VAL A 145 5.20 7.26 -7.60
CA VAL A 145 4.49 8.40 -8.20
C VAL A 145 4.56 9.60 -7.28
N ASP A 146 4.88 10.74 -7.86
CA ASP A 146 4.78 12.05 -7.22
C ASP A 146 3.73 12.91 -7.95
N CYS A 147 2.61 13.17 -7.27
CA CYS A 147 1.46 13.84 -7.88
C CYS A 147 1.70 15.34 -8.09
N THR A 148 2.58 15.97 -7.32
CA THR A 148 2.78 17.42 -7.33
C THR A 148 3.65 17.84 -8.51
N THR A 149 4.63 17.02 -8.86
CA THR A 149 5.56 17.25 -9.98
C THR A 149 5.19 16.46 -11.24
N ASP A 150 4.13 15.64 -11.18
CA ASP A 150 3.77 14.69 -12.22
C ASP A 150 4.96 13.79 -12.62
N THR A 151 5.71 13.33 -11.62
CA THR A 151 6.86 12.45 -11.82
C THR A 151 6.47 10.99 -11.59
N LEU A 152 6.82 10.13 -12.54
CA LEU A 152 6.70 8.69 -12.46
C LEU A 152 8.09 8.05 -12.48
N ILE A 153 8.36 7.19 -11.50
CA ILE A 153 9.50 6.30 -11.48
C ILE A 153 9.03 4.93 -11.95
N ILE A 154 9.70 4.39 -12.96
CA ILE A 154 9.52 3.02 -13.46
C ILE A 154 10.81 2.28 -13.16
N TRP A 155 10.77 1.29 -12.28
CA TRP A 155 11.95 0.53 -11.87
C TRP A 155 11.77 -0.97 -12.09
N GLY A 156 12.70 -1.61 -12.79
CA GLY A 156 12.62 -3.03 -13.09
C GLY A 156 13.81 -3.47 -13.94
N LYS A 157 13.63 -4.45 -14.83
CA LYS A 157 14.73 -4.98 -15.64
C LYS A 157 14.65 -4.49 -17.09
N GLU A 158 15.75 -3.94 -17.61
CA GLU A 158 15.97 -3.72 -19.05
C GLU A 158 17.23 -4.50 -19.45
N ASN A 159 17.09 -5.48 -20.37
CA ASN A 159 18.19 -6.35 -20.82
C ASN A 159 18.94 -7.07 -19.66
N SER A 160 18.20 -7.61 -18.69
CA SER A 160 18.74 -8.27 -17.47
C SER A 160 19.49 -7.34 -16.50
N CYS A 161 19.47 -6.02 -16.70
CA CYS A 161 20.03 -5.05 -15.78
C CYS A 161 18.91 -4.26 -15.09
N HIS A 162 19.02 -4.08 -13.77
CA HIS A 162 18.10 -3.23 -13.03
C HIS A 162 18.25 -1.77 -13.46
N THR A 163 17.14 -1.19 -13.90
CA THR A 163 17.08 0.13 -14.51
C THR A 163 15.89 0.89 -13.96
N GLY A 164 16.17 2.08 -13.43
CA GLY A 164 15.18 3.10 -13.10
C GLY A 164 15.03 4.09 -14.24
N CYS A 165 13.80 4.44 -14.58
CA CYS A 165 13.50 5.51 -15.52
C CYS A 165 12.60 6.53 -14.82
N VAL A 166 12.94 7.81 -14.97
CA VAL A 166 12.12 8.92 -14.49
C VAL A 166 11.39 9.53 -15.67
N PHE A 167 10.09 9.68 -15.54
CA PHE A 167 9.22 10.26 -16.55
C PHE A 167 8.44 11.44 -15.98
N ASN A 168 8.29 12.48 -16.80
CA ASN A 168 7.25 13.49 -16.58
C ASN A 168 5.98 13.00 -17.30
N MET A 169 4.90 12.83 -16.53
CA MET A 169 3.64 12.28 -17.03
C MET A 169 2.79 13.31 -17.79
N GLU A 170 3.02 14.61 -17.59
CA GLU A 170 2.25 15.64 -18.31
C GLU A 170 2.61 15.65 -19.80
N ASN A 171 3.89 15.50 -20.11
CA ASN A 171 4.40 15.52 -21.48
C ASN A 171 4.89 14.15 -22.00
N ASN A 172 4.80 13.10 -21.18
CA ASN A 172 5.22 11.73 -21.49
C ASN A 172 6.69 11.62 -21.91
N THR A 173 7.56 12.43 -21.30
CA THR A 173 8.99 12.43 -21.63
C THR A 173 9.81 11.76 -20.54
N LYS A 174 10.75 10.92 -20.97
CA LYS A 174 11.79 10.38 -20.10
C LYS A 174 12.76 11.51 -19.77
N THR A 175 12.85 11.87 -18.49
CA THR A 175 13.72 12.95 -18.02
C THR A 175 15.08 12.42 -17.58
N LEU A 176 15.13 11.19 -17.05
CA LEU A 176 16.34 10.60 -16.50
C LEU A 176 16.33 9.07 -16.64
N MET A 177 17.53 8.49 -16.74
CA MET A 177 17.77 7.05 -16.62
C MET A 177 18.76 6.82 -15.48
N ILE A 178 18.41 5.92 -14.57
CA ILE A 178 19.22 5.48 -13.45
C ILE A 178 19.61 4.04 -13.72
N ARG A 179 20.90 3.78 -13.92
CA ARG A 179 21.41 2.41 -14.09
C ARG A 179 22.02 1.95 -12.79
N ASP A 180 21.46 0.89 -12.23
CA ASP A 180 21.98 0.29 -11.02
C ASP A 180 22.87 -0.89 -11.37
N VAL A 181 24.19 -0.69 -11.27
CA VAL A 181 25.20 -1.68 -11.67
C VAL A 181 25.55 -2.66 -10.57
N THR A 182 25.09 -2.43 -9.33
CA THR A 182 25.49 -3.21 -8.15
C THR A 182 24.48 -4.27 -7.74
N ASN A 183 23.31 -4.27 -8.37
CA ASN A 183 22.18 -5.08 -7.93
C ASN A 183 22.17 -6.49 -8.50
N ASP A 184 21.79 -7.44 -7.64
CA ASP A 184 21.52 -8.82 -8.03
C ASP A 184 20.37 -8.86 -9.05
N PRO A 185 20.59 -9.40 -10.26
CA PRO A 185 19.58 -9.46 -11.30
C PRO A 185 18.37 -10.30 -10.91
N GLU A 186 18.47 -11.22 -9.95
CA GLU A 186 17.34 -12.08 -9.54
C GLU A 186 16.44 -11.42 -8.48
N CYS A 187 16.93 -10.39 -7.79
CA CYS A 187 16.16 -9.70 -6.76
C CYS A 187 15.12 -8.74 -7.35
N ILE A 188 14.07 -8.49 -6.56
CA ILE A 188 13.05 -7.48 -6.82
C ILE A 188 13.45 -6.17 -6.13
N TYR A 189 13.32 -5.06 -6.84
CA TYR A 189 13.64 -3.72 -6.34
C TYR A 189 12.44 -2.80 -6.44
N THR A 190 12.07 -2.19 -5.32
CA THR A 190 10.87 -1.35 -5.19
C THR A 190 11.24 0.12 -4.92
N PRO A 191 10.87 1.05 -5.81
CA PRO A 191 11.18 2.47 -5.65
C PRO A 191 10.15 3.14 -4.73
N HIS A 192 10.62 4.04 -3.86
CA HIS A 192 9.76 4.91 -3.05
C HIS A 192 10.38 6.31 -2.96
N PHE A 193 9.56 7.33 -3.17
CA PHE A 193 9.99 8.70 -2.89
C PHE A 193 10.24 8.86 -1.39
N ILE A 194 11.31 9.56 -1.01
CA ILE A 194 11.52 10.02 0.37
C ILE A 194 11.44 11.54 0.46
N SER A 195 11.66 12.23 -0.66
CA SER A 195 11.36 13.64 -0.89
C SER A 195 11.12 13.84 -2.39
N LYS A 196 10.71 15.04 -2.81
CA LYS A 196 10.52 15.37 -4.24
C LYS A 196 11.75 15.11 -5.13
N ASN A 197 12.95 15.10 -4.54
CA ASN A 197 14.22 15.01 -5.25
C ASN A 197 15.01 13.75 -4.87
N GLU A 198 14.50 12.91 -3.99
CA GLU A 198 15.24 11.79 -3.44
C GLU A 198 14.40 10.52 -3.46
N LEU A 199 15.04 9.44 -3.87
CA LEU A 199 14.42 8.13 -4.03
C LEU A 199 15.16 7.11 -3.17
N VAL A 200 14.41 6.24 -2.50
CA VAL A 200 14.93 4.99 -1.96
C VAL A 200 14.49 3.84 -2.87
N VAL A 201 15.41 2.92 -3.16
CA VAL A 201 15.13 1.70 -3.91
C VAL A 201 15.49 0.52 -3.03
N GLN A 202 14.48 -0.26 -2.63
CA GLN A 202 14.65 -1.36 -1.69
C GLN A 202 14.76 -2.69 -2.44
N ASN A 203 15.78 -3.48 -2.12
CA ASN A 203 15.84 -4.90 -2.42
C ASN A 203 14.87 -5.66 -1.50
N SER A 204 13.79 -6.20 -2.06
CA SER A 204 12.75 -6.87 -1.28
C SER A 204 13.18 -8.23 -0.70
N GLU A 205 14.28 -8.83 -1.18
CA GLU A 205 14.72 -10.17 -0.76
C GLU A 205 15.70 -10.16 0.42
N ASN A 206 16.32 -9.01 0.71
CA ASN A 206 17.24 -8.86 1.85
C ASN A 206 17.08 -7.54 2.62
N GLY A 207 16.18 -6.67 2.15
CA GLY A 207 15.84 -5.37 2.74
C GLY A 207 16.90 -4.28 2.58
N SER A 208 18.06 -4.58 2.00
CA SER A 208 19.03 -3.54 1.64
C SER A 208 18.41 -2.50 0.71
N PHE A 209 18.91 -1.28 0.77
CA PHE A 209 18.34 -0.20 -0.03
C PHE A 209 19.39 0.82 -0.47
N ASP A 210 19.10 1.41 -1.62
CA ASP A 210 19.92 2.41 -2.27
C ASP A 210 19.22 3.77 -2.24
N LEU A 211 20.00 4.82 -2.01
CA LEU A 211 19.55 6.20 -2.04
C LEU A 211 20.02 6.88 -3.32
N TYR A 212 19.10 7.57 -3.98
CA TYR A 212 19.34 8.27 -5.24
C TYR A 212 18.90 9.73 -5.16
N ASP A 213 19.70 10.61 -5.76
CA ASP A 213 19.32 11.99 -6.04
C ASP A 213 18.71 12.07 -7.45
N LEU A 214 17.44 12.42 -7.53
CA LEU A 214 16.68 12.49 -8.78
C LEU A 214 17.02 13.73 -9.63
N THR A 215 17.68 14.73 -9.06
CA THR A 215 18.11 15.91 -9.83
C THR A 215 19.29 15.60 -10.75
N SER A 216 20.16 14.68 -10.33
CA SER A 216 21.37 14.28 -11.04
C SER A 216 21.33 12.83 -11.55
N GLY A 217 20.42 12.01 -11.01
CA GLY A 217 20.38 10.55 -11.19
C GLY A 217 21.53 9.82 -10.51
N GLN A 218 22.23 10.50 -9.59
CA GLN A 218 23.39 9.94 -8.93
C GLN A 218 22.98 8.98 -7.82
N HIS A 219 23.63 7.81 -7.79
CA HIS A 219 23.63 6.93 -6.62
C HIS A 219 24.39 7.59 -5.47
N VAL A 220 23.70 7.81 -4.36
CA VAL A 220 24.24 8.52 -3.18
C VAL A 220 24.90 7.53 -2.23
N LYS A 221 24.18 6.46 -1.88
CA LYS A 221 24.62 5.51 -0.86
C LYS A 221 23.85 4.19 -0.95
N ASN A 222 24.56 3.08 -0.73
CA ASN A 222 23.96 1.78 -0.45
C ASN A 222 23.96 1.49 1.07
N ILE A 223 22.86 0.93 1.57
CA ILE A 223 22.69 0.52 2.96
C ILE A 223 22.38 -0.97 3.00
N HIS A 224 23.33 -1.77 3.49
CA HIS A 224 23.10 -3.17 3.83
C HIS A 224 22.46 -3.27 5.22
N LEU A 225 21.47 -4.15 5.35
CA LEU A 225 20.90 -4.48 6.64
C LEU A 225 21.86 -5.35 7.45
N PRO A 226 21.79 -5.29 8.80
CA PRO A 226 22.45 -6.29 9.63
C PRO A 226 21.96 -7.70 9.25
N GLU A 227 22.79 -8.73 9.43
CA GLU A 227 22.38 -10.13 9.29
C GLU A 227 21.27 -10.45 10.29
N ALA A 228 20.04 -10.15 9.90
CA ALA A 228 18.88 -10.13 10.77
C ALA A 228 17.95 -11.30 10.49
N ASP A 229 17.77 -11.60 9.20
CA ASP A 229 16.87 -12.65 8.71
C ASP A 229 17.26 -13.07 7.30
N SER A 230 18.16 -14.05 7.20
CA SER A 230 18.45 -14.70 5.93
C SER A 230 17.15 -15.30 5.39
N TYR A 231 16.77 -14.98 4.15
CA TYR A 231 15.57 -15.45 3.46
C TYR A 231 14.22 -14.83 3.84
N ALA A 232 14.18 -13.77 4.66
CA ALA A 232 12.93 -13.02 4.83
C ALA A 232 12.77 -11.97 3.74
N LYS A 233 11.53 -11.77 3.29
CA LYS A 233 11.20 -10.63 2.43
C LYS A 233 11.00 -9.39 3.29
N TRP A 234 11.40 -8.25 2.75
CA TRP A 234 11.33 -6.97 3.42
C TRP A 234 10.45 -5.99 2.66
N PHE A 235 9.76 -5.16 3.43
CA PHE A 235 8.78 -4.20 2.95
C PHE A 235 9.03 -2.88 3.67
N LEU A 236 8.80 -1.77 2.98
CA LEU A 236 8.85 -0.45 3.56
C LEU A 236 7.73 0.41 3.00
N ASN A 237 7.48 1.51 3.69
CA ASN A 237 6.72 2.62 3.15
C ASN A 237 7.30 3.90 3.74
N THR A 238 6.95 5.03 3.15
CA THR A 238 7.54 6.32 3.49
C THR A 238 6.46 7.30 3.93
N ALA A 239 6.87 8.40 4.54
CA ALA A 239 5.96 9.51 4.82
C ALA A 239 5.56 10.27 3.54
N TYR A 240 6.28 10.03 2.44
CA TYR A 240 5.99 10.63 1.15
C TYR A 240 4.96 9.77 0.43
N THR A 241 3.75 10.30 0.30
CA THR A 241 2.66 9.62 -0.40
C THR A 241 2.24 10.41 -1.62
N SER A 242 1.51 9.76 -2.52
CA SER A 242 0.90 10.43 -3.67
C SER A 242 -0.11 11.52 -3.26
N SER A 243 -0.55 11.58 -2.00
CA SER A 243 -1.48 12.61 -1.51
C SER A 243 -0.82 13.70 -0.65
N LYS A 244 0.41 13.47 -0.17
CA LYS A 244 1.08 14.38 0.77
C LYS A 244 2.60 14.31 0.63
N GLU A 245 3.20 15.43 0.22
CA GLU A 245 4.64 15.61 0.27
C GLU A 245 5.10 15.79 1.73
N THR A 246 5.66 14.73 2.32
CA THR A 246 6.37 14.83 3.60
C THR A 246 7.74 14.19 3.45
N THR A 247 8.79 14.94 3.72
CA THR A 247 10.15 14.39 3.70
C THR A 247 10.27 13.28 4.75
N THR A 248 10.63 12.10 4.29
CA THR A 248 10.89 10.96 5.15
C THR A 248 12.27 11.10 5.76
N LEU A 249 12.33 11.28 7.07
CA LEU A 249 13.59 11.35 7.81
C LEU A 249 13.96 10.02 8.48
N ASN A 250 12.95 9.24 8.86
CA ASN A 250 13.12 7.91 9.42
C ASN A 250 12.48 6.89 8.49
N LEU A 251 13.27 5.93 8.04
CA LEU A 251 12.80 4.85 7.18
C LEU A 251 12.59 3.60 8.03
N THR A 252 11.35 3.11 8.10
CA THR A 252 11.00 1.88 8.81
C THR A 252 10.77 0.76 7.82
N LEU A 253 11.48 -0.35 8.00
CA LEU A 253 11.37 -1.57 7.24
C LEU A 253 10.85 -2.69 8.13
N ILE A 254 9.99 -3.53 7.58
CA ILE A 254 9.45 -4.71 8.23
C ILE A 254 9.68 -5.94 7.36
N SER A 255 10.07 -7.04 7.97
CA SER A 255 10.21 -8.32 7.30
C SER A 255 8.97 -9.19 7.52
N ASN A 256 8.71 -10.13 6.60
CA ASN A 256 7.68 -11.15 6.78
C ASN A 256 8.01 -12.18 7.88
N SER A 257 9.20 -12.11 8.50
CA SER A 257 9.56 -12.83 9.73
C SER A 257 9.17 -12.10 11.02
N GLY A 258 8.61 -10.88 10.92
CA GLY A 258 8.22 -10.06 12.06
C GLY A 258 9.37 -9.25 12.68
N THR A 259 10.47 -9.09 11.95
CA THR A 259 11.59 -8.22 12.31
C THR A 259 11.35 -6.81 11.77
N LEU A 260 11.66 -5.81 12.59
CA LEU A 260 11.52 -4.40 12.25
C LEU A 260 12.85 -3.65 12.45
N LEU A 261 13.17 -2.80 11.49
CA LEU A 261 14.32 -1.91 11.51
C LEU A 261 13.89 -0.48 11.20
N THR A 262 14.39 0.49 11.96
CA THR A 262 14.25 1.91 11.62
C THR A 262 15.61 2.53 11.42
N TYR A 263 15.79 3.34 10.38
CA TYR A 263 17.00 4.09 10.09
C TYR A 263 16.71 5.59 10.07
N ASP A 264 17.61 6.41 10.65
CA ASP A 264 17.65 7.85 10.38
C ASP A 264 18.39 8.08 9.06
N LEU A 265 17.71 8.61 8.04
CA LEU A 265 18.29 8.80 6.71
C LEU A 265 19.40 9.85 6.66
N ARG A 266 19.53 10.68 7.70
CA ARG A 266 20.66 11.62 7.86
C ARG A 266 21.92 10.91 8.39
N ASN A 267 21.75 9.73 8.99
CA ASN A 267 22.84 8.90 9.52
C ASN A 267 22.53 7.39 9.43
N CYS A 268 22.52 6.84 8.21
CA CYS A 268 22.26 5.42 7.96
C CYS A 268 23.51 4.54 8.20
N LYS A 269 24.26 4.75 9.29
CA LYS A 269 25.39 3.84 9.62
C LYS A 269 24.91 2.60 10.34
N THR A 270 23.91 2.75 11.21
CA THR A 270 23.29 1.70 12.00
C THR A 270 21.80 1.99 12.14
N PRO A 271 20.94 0.97 12.29
CA PRO A 271 19.54 1.21 12.59
C PRO A 271 19.40 1.94 13.95
N THR A 272 18.48 2.90 14.01
CA THR A 272 18.07 3.57 15.25
C THR A 272 17.14 2.70 16.08
N MET A 273 16.45 1.75 15.45
CA MET A 273 15.64 0.73 16.11
C MET A 273 15.89 -0.62 15.45
N TYR A 274 16.03 -1.65 16.28
CA TYR A 274 16.04 -3.03 15.84
C TYR A 274 15.21 -3.90 16.79
N GLN A 275 14.08 -4.39 16.31
CA GLN A 275 13.14 -5.19 17.07
C GLN A 275 12.84 -6.49 16.33
N ARG A 276 12.95 -7.62 17.02
CA ARG A 276 12.61 -8.95 16.48
C ARG A 276 11.30 -9.44 17.08
N GLU A 277 10.68 -10.39 16.39
CA GLU A 277 9.53 -11.17 16.91
C GLU A 277 8.33 -10.28 17.32
N LEU A 278 8.14 -9.13 16.65
CA LEU A 278 6.95 -8.30 16.87
C LEU A 278 5.69 -8.95 16.26
N PHE A 279 5.89 -9.72 15.19
CA PHE A 279 4.87 -10.48 14.49
C PHE A 279 5.33 -11.93 14.28
N LEU A 280 4.38 -12.83 14.09
CA LEU A 280 4.68 -14.21 13.73
C LEU A 280 5.15 -14.30 12.28
N LYS A 281 6.17 -15.12 12.02
CA LYS A 281 6.70 -15.33 10.68
C LYS A 281 5.63 -15.90 9.73
N CYS A 282 5.54 -15.32 8.53
CA CYS A 282 4.68 -15.76 7.44
C CYS A 282 5.44 -15.75 6.10
N ASN A 283 4.81 -16.27 5.05
CA ASN A 283 5.34 -16.23 3.68
C ASN A 283 4.65 -15.17 2.79
N ASN A 284 3.81 -14.34 3.39
CA ASN A 284 3.01 -13.35 2.69
C ASN A 284 3.81 -12.06 2.42
N ASN A 285 3.25 -11.21 1.56
CA ASN A 285 3.71 -9.83 1.42
C ASN A 285 3.11 -8.99 2.57
N ILE A 286 3.92 -8.09 3.13
CA ILE A 286 3.50 -7.23 4.23
C ILE A 286 3.23 -5.83 3.69
N ASN A 287 2.11 -5.24 4.09
CA ASN A 287 1.84 -3.83 3.89
C ASN A 287 2.16 -3.08 5.19
N ILE A 288 2.93 -2.00 5.09
CA ILE A 288 3.15 -1.05 6.17
C ILE A 288 2.75 0.33 5.68
N SER A 289 2.04 1.10 6.50
CA SER A 289 1.53 2.42 6.11
C SER A 289 1.66 3.40 7.27
N LEU A 290 2.38 4.49 7.07
CA LEU A 290 2.56 5.53 8.08
C LEU A 290 1.29 6.38 8.18
N ASP A 291 0.84 6.67 9.41
CA ASP A 291 -0.25 7.61 9.62
C ASP A 291 0.18 9.01 9.11
N PRO A 292 -0.55 9.59 8.13
CA PRO A 292 -0.20 10.89 7.57
C PRO A 292 -0.31 12.03 8.60
N ASN A 293 -1.04 11.85 9.69
CA ASN A 293 -1.22 12.85 10.76
C ASN A 293 -0.36 12.58 12.00
N ASN A 294 0.20 11.39 12.15
CA ASN A 294 1.07 11.03 13.28
C ASN A 294 2.23 10.14 12.84
N SER A 295 3.42 10.73 12.72
CA SER A 295 4.62 10.02 12.27
C SER A 295 5.14 8.94 13.23
N GLN A 296 4.47 8.70 14.37
CA GLN A 296 4.80 7.62 15.30
C GLN A 296 3.90 6.39 15.14
N ASN A 297 2.83 6.48 14.34
CA ASN A 297 1.86 5.41 14.15
C ASN A 297 2.04 4.76 12.78
N TYR A 298 1.98 3.42 12.76
CA TYR A 298 1.99 2.62 11.55
C TYR A 298 0.83 1.65 11.57
N ALA A 299 0.17 1.48 10.43
CA ALA A 299 -0.70 0.34 10.17
C ALA A 299 0.11 -0.74 9.47
N VAL A 300 -0.04 -1.99 9.91
CA VAL A 300 0.66 -3.17 9.38
C VAL A 300 -0.35 -4.27 9.09
N SER A 301 -0.30 -4.83 7.88
CA SER A 301 -1.20 -5.90 7.44
C SER A 301 -0.44 -6.93 6.58
N GLY A 302 -1.03 -8.10 6.33
CA GLY A 302 -0.44 -9.17 5.51
C GLY A 302 0.12 -10.37 6.27
N PHE A 303 0.34 -10.26 7.58
CA PHE A 303 0.77 -11.42 8.38
C PHE A 303 -0.32 -12.49 8.50
N ASP A 304 -1.57 -12.04 8.61
CA ASP A 304 -2.78 -12.83 8.81
C ASP A 304 -4.00 -11.99 8.39
N GLY A 305 -5.21 -12.42 8.76
CA GLY A 305 -6.45 -11.64 8.53
C GLY A 305 -6.62 -10.46 9.49
N ASN A 306 -5.60 -10.02 10.21
CA ASN A 306 -5.66 -8.86 11.09
C ASN A 306 -4.91 -7.66 10.50
N VAL A 307 -5.30 -6.47 10.95
CA VAL A 307 -4.53 -5.24 10.76
C VAL A 307 -4.08 -4.73 12.12
N TYR A 308 -2.78 -4.44 12.24
CA TYR A 308 -2.16 -4.01 13.48
C TYR A 308 -1.80 -2.53 13.39
N VAL A 309 -2.27 -1.73 14.33
CA VAL A 309 -1.74 -0.38 14.55
C VAL A 309 -0.64 -0.49 15.58
N ILE A 310 0.59 -0.16 15.18
CA ILE A 310 1.74 -0.12 16.07
C ILE A 310 2.21 1.33 16.25
N GLU A 311 2.66 1.65 17.45
CA GLU A 311 3.18 2.98 17.77
C GLU A 311 4.51 2.91 18.52
N LYS A 312 5.28 3.99 18.44
CA LYS A 312 6.52 4.10 19.21
C LYS A 312 6.19 4.31 20.69
N SER A 313 6.74 3.47 21.55
CA SER A 313 6.57 3.61 23.00
C SER A 313 7.22 4.90 23.50
N ASP A 314 6.54 5.61 24.41
CA ASP A 314 7.11 6.76 25.11
C ASP A 314 8.25 6.38 26.05
N CYS A 315 8.22 5.15 26.58
CA CYS A 315 9.14 4.67 27.61
C CYS A 315 10.38 3.96 27.05
N ASN A 316 10.28 3.39 25.84
CA ASN A 316 11.32 2.58 25.20
C ASN A 316 11.48 2.98 23.73
N THR A 317 12.64 2.67 23.13
CA THR A 317 12.85 2.86 21.69
C THR A 317 12.19 1.78 20.83
N ASN A 318 11.18 1.06 21.32
CA ASN A 318 10.53 -0.05 20.62
C ASN A 318 9.12 0.34 20.14
N LEU A 319 8.63 -0.35 19.13
CA LEU A 319 7.24 -0.29 18.70
C LEU A 319 6.40 -1.28 19.51
N ILE A 320 5.19 -0.86 19.87
CA ILE A 320 4.20 -1.66 20.60
C ILE A 320 2.90 -1.75 19.81
N HIS A 321 2.16 -2.83 20.01
CA HIS A 321 0.80 -2.97 19.50
C HIS A 321 -0.12 -2.01 20.23
N LYS A 322 -0.63 -1.01 19.52
CA LYS A 322 -1.62 -0.06 20.02
C LYS A 322 -3.04 -0.60 19.84
N PHE A 323 -3.32 -1.12 18.66
CA PHE A 323 -4.63 -1.65 18.30
C PHE A 323 -4.50 -2.82 17.35
N LYS A 324 -5.44 -3.76 17.43
CA LYS A 324 -5.57 -4.89 16.50
C LYS A 324 -6.97 -4.88 15.94
N HIS A 325 -7.11 -4.76 14.62
CA HIS A 325 -8.36 -4.95 13.91
C HIS A 325 -8.44 -6.40 13.45
N GLU A 326 -9.53 -7.08 13.82
CA GLU A 326 -9.73 -8.52 13.60
C GLU A 326 -10.93 -8.81 12.70
N GLY A 327 -11.57 -7.78 12.14
CA GLY A 327 -12.86 -7.95 11.49
C GLY A 327 -12.83 -8.77 10.22
N HIS A 328 -11.69 -8.89 9.52
CA HIS A 328 -11.58 -9.76 8.34
C HIS A 328 -11.58 -11.25 8.71
N MET A 329 -11.37 -11.61 9.99
CA MET A 329 -11.51 -12.99 10.48
C MET A 329 -12.97 -13.37 10.81
N PHE A 330 -13.89 -12.41 10.74
CA PHE A 330 -15.28 -12.54 11.16
C PHE A 330 -16.23 -12.05 10.06
N THR A 331 -16.10 -12.61 8.86
CA THR A 331 -17.05 -12.38 7.76
C THR A 331 -18.20 -13.38 7.84
N GLU A 332 -19.32 -13.10 7.18
CA GLU A 332 -20.53 -13.97 7.23
C GLU A 332 -20.28 -15.38 6.64
N ASP A 333 -19.18 -15.58 5.91
CA ASP A 333 -18.80 -16.85 5.30
C ASP A 333 -17.67 -17.51 6.13
N GLU A 334 -18.05 -18.44 7.02
CA GLU A 334 -17.12 -19.15 7.92
C GLU A 334 -16.00 -19.89 7.16
N ASP A 335 -16.26 -20.36 5.93
CA ASP A 335 -15.30 -21.12 5.14
C ASP A 335 -14.18 -20.22 4.58
N LEU A 336 -14.46 -18.93 4.37
CA LEU A 336 -13.46 -17.95 3.92
C LEU A 336 -12.56 -17.49 5.08
N CYS A 337 -13.11 -17.39 6.29
CA CYS A 337 -12.45 -16.79 7.46
C CYS A 337 -11.12 -17.45 7.89
N GLN A 338 -10.97 -18.78 7.75
CA GLN A 338 -9.83 -19.50 8.33
C GLN A 338 -8.50 -19.29 7.58
N ASN A 339 -8.55 -18.82 6.33
CA ASN A 339 -7.38 -18.58 5.50
C ASN A 339 -7.29 -17.13 4.98
N THR A 340 -8.14 -16.24 5.48
CA THR A 340 -8.12 -14.84 5.09
C THR A 340 -6.81 -14.18 5.51
N VAL A 341 -6.20 -13.46 4.57
CA VAL A 341 -5.03 -12.60 4.78
C VAL A 341 -5.38 -11.21 4.29
N THR A 342 -5.08 -10.21 5.11
CA THR A 342 -5.24 -8.80 4.73
C THR A 342 -4.23 -8.44 3.64
N SER A 343 -4.69 -7.87 2.52
CA SER A 343 -3.84 -7.58 1.36
C SER A 343 -3.43 -6.11 1.27
N SER A 344 -4.24 -5.19 1.78
CA SER A 344 -3.91 -3.76 1.78
C SER A 344 -4.57 -3.02 2.93
N THR A 345 -3.92 -1.94 3.38
CA THR A 345 -4.45 -1.03 4.40
C THR A 345 -4.08 0.41 4.07
N LEU A 346 -5.05 1.32 4.20
CA LEU A 346 -4.89 2.74 3.96
C LEU A 346 -5.42 3.56 5.14
N TRP A 347 -4.71 4.63 5.49
CA TRP A 347 -5.22 5.65 6.40
C TRP A 347 -6.21 6.56 5.67
N LEU A 348 -7.33 6.89 6.32
CA LEU A 348 -8.35 7.81 5.81
C LEU A 348 -8.39 9.10 6.67
N PRO A 349 -7.37 9.97 6.63
CA PRO A 349 -7.31 11.16 7.48
C PRO A 349 -8.47 12.14 7.25
N MET A 350 -9.06 12.14 6.06
CA MET A 350 -10.25 12.92 5.72
C MET A 350 -11.54 12.41 6.40
N CYS A 351 -11.53 11.17 6.92
CA CYS A 351 -12.67 10.54 7.59
C CYS A 351 -12.56 10.60 9.13
N GLY A 352 -11.60 11.34 9.67
CA GLY A 352 -11.32 11.46 11.10
C GLY A 352 -9.96 10.90 11.51
N ARG A 353 -9.58 11.15 12.76
CA ARG A 353 -8.41 10.51 13.36
C ARG A 353 -8.68 9.03 13.56
N ASP A 354 -7.62 8.22 13.47
CA ASP A 354 -7.69 6.79 13.77
C ASP A 354 -8.65 6.01 12.85
N THR A 355 -8.94 6.56 11.66
CA THR A 355 -9.79 5.94 10.64
C THR A 355 -8.95 5.29 9.54
N LEU A 356 -9.24 4.03 9.24
CA LEU A 356 -8.56 3.24 8.22
C LEU A 356 -9.58 2.54 7.30
N LEU A 357 -9.08 2.14 6.14
CA LEU A 357 -9.72 1.20 5.23
C LEU A 357 -8.78 0.04 5.01
N SER A 358 -9.22 -1.17 5.27
CA SER A 358 -8.46 -2.40 5.03
C SER A 358 -9.19 -3.34 4.09
N ALA A 359 -8.42 -4.12 3.35
CA ALA A 359 -8.91 -5.08 2.38
C ALA A 359 -8.20 -6.43 2.57
N ALA A 360 -8.86 -7.52 2.18
CA ALA A 360 -8.30 -8.86 2.28
C ALA A 360 -8.51 -9.69 1.00
N ILE A 361 -7.79 -10.81 0.91
CA ILE A 361 -7.78 -11.70 -0.27
C ILE A 361 -9.11 -12.43 -0.49
N ASP A 362 -10.02 -12.41 0.48
CA ASP A 362 -11.37 -12.96 0.35
C ASP A 362 -12.36 -11.97 -0.28
N GLY A 363 -11.89 -10.78 -0.68
CA GLY A 363 -12.72 -9.72 -1.25
C GLY A 363 -13.36 -8.81 -0.20
N SER A 364 -13.16 -9.06 1.09
CA SER A 364 -13.71 -8.20 2.15
C SER A 364 -12.97 -6.87 2.24
N ILE A 365 -13.73 -5.79 2.43
CA ILE A 365 -13.23 -4.42 2.61
C ILE A 365 -13.88 -3.85 3.86
N GLN A 366 -13.09 -3.31 4.78
CA GLN A 366 -13.61 -2.82 6.05
C GLN A 366 -13.12 -1.40 6.33
N GLY A 367 -14.05 -0.47 6.50
CA GLY A 367 -13.79 0.89 6.94
C GLY A 367 -14.04 0.99 8.44
N TRP A 368 -13.03 1.35 9.21
CA TRP A 368 -13.11 1.32 10.68
C TRP A 368 -12.37 2.48 11.32
N GLN A 369 -12.88 2.89 12.48
CA GLN A 369 -12.30 3.92 13.33
C GLN A 369 -12.21 3.36 14.75
N TYR A 370 -10.99 3.21 15.26
CA TYR A 370 -10.76 2.57 16.56
C TYR A 370 -10.76 3.58 17.71
N ILE A 371 -11.10 3.11 18.92
CA ILE A 371 -11.00 3.88 20.16
C ILE A 371 -9.57 3.70 20.69
N SER A 372 -8.85 4.81 20.85
CA SER A 372 -7.45 4.82 21.34
C SER A 372 -7.34 4.90 22.86
#